data_AF-A0A1B9NJD6-F1
#
_entry.id   AF-A0A1B9NJD6-F1
#
_cell.length_a   1.000
_cell.length_b   1.000
_cell.length_c   1.000
_cell.angle_alpha   90.00
_cell.angle_beta   90.00
_cell.angle_gamma   90.00
#
_symmetry.space_group_name_H-M   'P 1'
#
loop_
_entity.id
_entity.type
_entity.pdbx_description
1 polymer ?
#
loop_
_entity_poly.entity_id
_entity_poly.type
_entity_poly.pdbx_seq_one_letter_code
_entity_poly.pdbx_strand_id
1 'polypeptide(L)'
;MLLNEMNISDGKIISFNASLQGLKLFIQDWEEQRWLIIFKEVLSFQSMSAEYEELSHLDIVVEDNFKKYTMEYFDDENLRDYLCFNFYGAWSDRALLKIIAKNNYSISKLSER
;
A
#
# COMPACT_ATOMS: atom_id res chain seq x y z
N MET A 1 3.90 -13.63 -6.51
CA MET A 1 3.63 -12.38 -7.24
C MET A 1 4.16 -11.25 -6.39
N LEU A 2 5.13 -10.53 -6.91
CA LEU A 2 5.67 -9.33 -6.29
C LEU A 2 4.72 -8.16 -6.56
N LEU A 3 4.66 -7.15 -5.67
CA LEU A 3 3.84 -5.96 -5.93
C LEU A 3 4.23 -5.27 -7.24
N ASN A 4 5.53 -5.26 -7.57
CA ASN A 4 6.06 -4.67 -8.79
C ASN A 4 5.75 -5.50 -10.06
N GLU A 5 5.30 -6.76 -9.91
CA GLU A 5 4.86 -7.60 -11.04
C GLU A 5 3.37 -7.41 -11.35
N MET A 6 2.59 -6.88 -10.40
CA MET A 6 1.27 -6.37 -10.75
C MET A 6 1.48 -5.07 -11.52
N ASN A 7 0.92 -4.97 -12.72
CA ASN A 7 0.70 -3.68 -13.38
C ASN A 7 -0.38 -2.91 -12.58
N ILE A 8 0.01 -2.40 -11.41
CA ILE A 8 -0.80 -1.50 -10.58
C ILE A 8 -0.86 -0.12 -11.24
N SER A 9 0.11 0.20 -12.09
CA SER A 9 0.02 1.32 -13.02
C SER A 9 -1.25 1.18 -13.87
N ASP A 10 -2.08 2.21 -13.86
CA ASP A 10 -3.42 2.26 -14.47
C ASP A 10 -4.49 1.44 -13.73
N GLY A 11 -4.21 1.03 -12.49
CA GLY A 11 -5.19 0.45 -11.57
C GLY A 11 -5.93 1.52 -10.75
N LYS A 12 -6.90 1.08 -9.97
CA LYS A 12 -7.72 1.93 -9.09
C LYS A 12 -7.76 1.35 -7.70
N ILE A 13 -7.47 2.16 -6.68
CA ILE A 13 -7.76 1.76 -5.29
C ILE A 13 -9.28 1.77 -5.13
N ILE A 14 -9.88 0.63 -4.79
CA ILE A 14 -11.31 0.56 -4.52
C ILE A 14 -11.60 0.95 -3.08
N SER A 15 -10.86 0.35 -2.15
CA SER A 15 -10.97 0.63 -0.73
C SER A 15 -9.78 0.05 0.02
N PHE A 16 -9.64 0.43 1.28
CA PHE A 16 -8.71 -0.24 2.18
C PHE A 16 -9.30 -0.32 3.59
N ASN A 17 -8.95 -1.36 4.32
CA ASN A 17 -9.37 -1.52 5.71
C ASN A 17 -8.20 -2.00 6.57
N ALA A 18 -7.95 -1.26 7.64
CA ALA A 18 -7.02 -1.66 8.67
C ALA A 18 -7.70 -2.58 9.69
N SER A 19 -6.97 -3.58 10.16
CA SER A 19 -7.42 -4.52 11.20
C SER A 19 -6.22 -4.99 12.02
N LEU A 20 -6.48 -5.74 13.10
CA LEU A 20 -5.41 -6.39 13.87
C LEU A 20 -4.56 -7.36 13.04
N GLN A 21 -5.10 -7.89 11.94
CA GLN A 21 -4.40 -8.82 11.05
C GLN A 21 -3.51 -8.11 10.02
N GLY A 22 -3.53 -6.77 9.99
CA GLY A 22 -2.85 -5.95 9.00
C GLY A 22 -3.82 -5.11 8.15
N LEU A 23 -3.30 -4.58 7.05
CA LEU A 23 -4.02 -3.69 6.14
C LEU A 23 -4.40 -4.45 4.87
N LYS A 24 -5.70 -4.51 4.60
CA LYS A 24 -6.25 -5.04 3.35
C LYS A 24 -6.47 -3.89 2.40
N LEU A 25 -5.94 -4.01 1.18
CA LEU A 25 -6.06 -3.05 0.10
C LEU A 25 -6.73 -3.74 -1.08
N PHE A 26 -7.84 -3.18 -1.53
CA PHE A 26 -8.58 -3.65 -2.70
C PHE A 26 -8.22 -2.79 -3.90
N ILE A 27 -7.74 -3.41 -4.96
CA ILE A 27 -7.36 -2.76 -6.20
C ILE A 27 -8.17 -3.36 -7.34
N GLN A 28 -8.57 -2.55 -8.29
CA GLN A 28 -9.05 -2.99 -9.59
C GLN A 28 -7.99 -2.64 -10.64
N ASP A 29 -7.58 -3.61 -11.47
CA ASP A 29 -6.66 -3.33 -12.57
C ASP A 29 -7.39 -2.81 -13.83
N TRP A 30 -6.61 -2.53 -14.88
CA TRP A 30 -7.12 -2.04 -16.17
C TRP A 30 -8.00 -3.05 -16.92
N GLU A 31 -7.91 -4.34 -16.60
CA GLU A 31 -8.78 -5.40 -17.13
C GLU A 31 -10.06 -5.57 -16.29
N GLU A 32 -10.35 -4.61 -15.41
CA GLU A 32 -11.45 -4.64 -14.43
C GLU A 32 -11.35 -5.79 -13.41
N GLN A 33 -10.20 -6.44 -13.29
CA GLN A 33 -10.01 -7.54 -12.35
C GLN A 33 -9.75 -6.99 -10.95
N ARG A 34 -10.42 -7.57 -9.96
CA ARG A 34 -10.26 -7.19 -8.56
C ARG A 34 -9.17 -8.00 -7.88
N TRP A 35 -8.33 -7.31 -7.14
CA TRP A 35 -7.21 -7.84 -6.40
C TRP A 35 -7.32 -7.43 -4.94
N LEU A 36 -6.92 -8.34 -4.06
CA LEU A 36 -6.73 -8.10 -2.65
C LEU A 36 -5.25 -8.22 -2.32
N ILE A 37 -4.69 -7.14 -1.80
CA ILE A 37 -3.35 -7.08 -1.22
C ILE A 37 -3.51 -7.02 0.29
N ILE A 38 -2.86 -7.93 1.02
CA ILE A 38 -2.86 -7.91 2.48
C ILE A 38 -1.44 -7.65 2.95
N PHE A 39 -1.21 -6.47 3.52
CA PHE A 39 0.02 -6.13 4.22
C PHE A 39 -0.06 -6.64 5.65
N LYS A 40 0.92 -7.44 6.07
CA LYS A 40 1.08 -7.91 7.45
C LYS A 40 2.12 -7.05 8.15
N GLU A 41 2.11 -7.06 9.49
CA GLU A 41 3.08 -6.32 10.30
C GLU A 41 3.14 -4.84 9.89
N VAL A 42 1.95 -4.24 9.73
CA VAL A 42 1.79 -2.83 9.40
C VAL A 42 2.00 -2.03 10.67
N LEU A 43 2.97 -1.11 10.65
CA LEU A 43 3.23 -0.20 11.75
C LEU A 43 2.28 1.01 11.69
N SER A 44 2.11 1.58 10.50
CA SER A 44 1.29 2.75 10.29
C SER A 44 0.88 2.89 8.82
N PHE A 45 -0.16 3.67 8.56
CA PHE A 45 -0.54 4.09 7.22
C PHE A 45 -1.06 5.54 7.24
N GLN A 46 -0.94 6.22 6.11
CA GLN A 46 -1.46 7.55 5.88
C GLN A 46 -2.25 7.53 4.58
N SER A 47 -3.46 8.09 4.58
CA SER A 47 -4.32 8.16 3.40
C SER A 47 -4.87 9.57 3.19
N MET A 48 -4.92 10.00 1.93
CA MET A 48 -5.43 11.29 1.47
C MET A 48 -6.49 11.05 0.40
N SER A 49 -7.72 10.77 0.84
CA SER A 49 -8.85 10.42 -0.06
C SER A 49 -8.50 9.33 -1.09
N ALA A 50 -7.68 8.35 -0.72
CA ALA A 50 -7.13 7.39 -1.67
C ALA A 50 -8.15 6.38 -2.23
N GLU A 51 -9.34 6.27 -1.64
CA GLU A 51 -10.37 5.36 -2.14
C GLU A 51 -10.99 5.89 -3.43
N TYR A 52 -11.21 5.01 -4.39
CA TYR A 52 -11.69 5.29 -5.73
C TYR A 52 -10.77 6.18 -6.59
N GLU A 53 -9.51 6.32 -6.19
CA GLU A 53 -8.50 7.05 -6.97
C GLU A 53 -7.76 6.13 -7.94
N GLU A 54 -7.49 6.67 -9.13
CA GLU A 54 -6.68 6.03 -10.17
C GLU A 54 -5.20 6.15 -9.81
N LEU A 55 -4.45 5.08 -10.03
CA LEU A 55 -3.03 4.98 -9.70
C LEU A 55 -2.17 5.19 -10.94
N SER A 56 -1.15 6.04 -10.80
CA SER A 56 -0.08 6.15 -11.78
C SER A 56 0.97 5.06 -11.57
N HIS A 57 1.42 4.91 -10.32
CA HIS A 57 2.49 3.99 -9.97
C HIS A 57 2.51 3.72 -8.47
N LEU A 58 3.31 2.71 -8.12
CA LEU A 58 3.69 2.36 -6.77
C LEU A 58 5.19 2.51 -6.66
N ASP A 59 5.65 3.18 -5.59
CA ASP A 59 7.04 3.12 -5.17
C ASP A 59 7.18 2.39 -3.84
N ILE A 60 8.28 1.64 -3.72
CA ILE A 60 8.68 0.98 -2.48
C ILE A 60 10.02 1.56 -2.08
N VAL A 61 10.04 2.33 -0.99
CA VAL A 61 11.24 3.03 -0.52
C VAL A 61 11.64 2.58 0.88
N VAL A 62 12.96 2.54 1.11
CA VAL A 62 13.53 2.23 2.43
C VAL A 62 13.49 3.47 3.33
N GLU A 63 13.60 4.66 2.75
CA GLU A 63 13.63 5.94 3.45
C GLU A 63 12.48 6.83 2.98
N ASP A 64 11.60 7.23 3.90
CA ASP A 64 10.52 8.19 3.68
C ASP A 64 10.36 9.03 4.96
N ASN A 65 10.02 10.31 4.81
CA ASN A 65 9.80 11.19 5.96
C ASN A 65 8.67 10.67 6.86
N PHE A 66 7.59 10.12 6.28
CA PHE A 66 6.50 9.51 7.03
C PHE A 66 7.02 8.34 7.87
N LYS A 67 7.83 7.45 7.27
CA LYS A 67 8.47 6.33 7.98
C LYS A 67 9.33 6.85 9.15
N LYS A 68 10.15 7.87 8.92
CA LYS A 68 11.00 8.46 9.95
C LYS A 68 10.17 8.94 11.15
N TYR A 69 9.11 9.71 10.91
CA TYR A 69 8.22 10.19 11.96
C TYR A 69 7.48 9.05 12.66
N THR A 70 7.02 8.04 11.92
CA THR A 70 6.37 6.87 12.50
C THR A 70 7.28 6.18 13.51
N MET A 71 8.56 5.98 13.19
CA MET A 71 9.52 5.26 14.04
C MET A 71 9.89 6.00 15.32
N GLU A 72 9.66 7.32 15.40
CA GLU A 72 9.81 8.07 16.66
C GLU A 72 8.81 7.61 17.74
N TYR A 73 7.73 6.93 17.36
CA TYR A 73 6.73 6.36 18.27
C TYR A 73 6.94 4.87 18.58
N PHE A 74 7.90 4.20 17.92
CA PHE A 74 8.18 2.77 18.04
C PHE A 74 9.70 2.57 18.14
N ASP A 75 10.26 2.94 19.28
CA ASP A 75 11.71 2.96 19.54
C ASP A 75 12.33 1.57 19.74
N ASP A 76 11.49 0.56 19.99
CA ASP A 76 11.86 -0.85 20.10
C ASP A 76 11.96 -1.57 18.73
N GLU A 77 11.43 -0.97 17.67
CA GLU A 77 11.43 -1.55 16.32
C GLU A 77 12.70 -1.18 15.54
N ASN A 78 13.17 -2.11 14.70
CA ASN A 78 14.32 -1.85 13.83
C ASN A 78 13.86 -1.19 12.53
N LEU A 79 14.28 0.06 12.30
CA LEU A 79 14.00 0.83 11.09
C LEU A 79 14.26 0.06 9.79
N ARG A 80 15.26 -0.82 9.77
CA ARG A 80 15.67 -1.58 8.56
C ARG A 80 14.66 -2.66 8.17
N ASP A 81 13.80 -3.09 9.08
CA ASP A 81 12.86 -4.18 8.84
C ASP A 81 11.59 -3.72 8.11
N TYR A 82 11.36 -2.40 8.08
CA TYR A 82 10.17 -1.79 7.51
C TYR A 82 10.45 -1.12 6.16
N LEU A 83 9.47 -1.14 5.28
CA LEU A 83 9.45 -0.43 4.00
C LEU A 83 8.29 0.56 3.99
N CYS A 84 8.40 1.59 3.15
CA CYS A 84 7.31 2.50 2.85
C CYS A 84 6.77 2.20 1.46
N PHE A 85 5.53 1.73 1.40
CA PHE A 85 4.80 1.48 0.15
C PHE A 85 3.97 2.72 -0.17
N ASN A 86 4.34 3.42 -1.24
CA ASN A 86 3.77 4.70 -1.65
C ASN A 86 2.93 4.50 -2.92
N PHE A 87 1.63 4.74 -2.84
CA PHE A 87 0.69 4.65 -3.96
C PHE A 87 0.39 6.06 -4.46
N TYR A 88 0.73 6.34 -5.71
CA TYR A 88 0.58 7.66 -6.33
C TYR A 88 -0.64 7.71 -7.23
N GLY A 89 -1.41 8.78 -7.09
CA GLY A 89 -2.56 9.04 -7.95
C GLY A 89 -2.13 9.45 -9.36
N ALA A 90 -3.00 9.22 -10.35
CA ALA A 90 -2.80 9.67 -11.72
C ALA A 90 -2.68 11.20 -11.86
N TRP A 91 -3.28 11.94 -10.92
CA TRP A 91 -3.41 13.40 -10.96
C TRP A 91 -2.67 14.13 -9.84
N SER A 92 -1.78 13.43 -9.12
CA SER A 92 -1.07 13.97 -7.95
C SER A 92 0.39 13.54 -7.92
N ASP A 93 1.28 14.51 -7.77
CA ASP A 93 2.72 14.28 -7.53
C ASP A 93 3.03 13.73 -6.13
N ARG A 94 2.00 13.62 -5.28
CA ARG A 94 2.11 13.10 -3.91
C ARG A 94 1.39 11.76 -3.80
N ALA A 95 1.98 10.86 -3.01
CA ALA A 95 1.37 9.59 -2.66
C ALA A 95 0.03 9.83 -1.94
N LEU A 96 -1.02 9.17 -2.43
CA LEU A 96 -2.36 9.21 -1.86
C LEU A 96 -2.49 8.23 -0.69
N LEU A 97 -1.79 7.10 -0.75
CA LEU A 97 -1.72 6.11 0.31
C LEU A 97 -0.26 5.75 0.57
N LYS A 98 0.16 5.87 1.83
CA LYS A 98 1.45 5.40 2.32
C LYS A 98 1.23 4.32 3.35
N ILE A 99 1.96 3.21 3.25
CA ILE A 99 1.89 2.11 4.22
C ILE A 99 3.30 1.80 4.70
N ILE A 100 3.51 1.85 6.01
CA ILE A 100 4.74 1.39 6.67
C ILE A 100 4.49 -0.04 7.15
N ALA A 101 5.15 -0.99 6.53
CA ALA A 101 5.03 -2.41 6.87
C ALA A 101 6.33 -3.14 6.59
N LYS A 102 6.52 -4.31 7.21
CA LYS A 102 7.59 -5.21 6.76
C LYS A 102 7.34 -5.67 5.33
N ASN A 103 8.36 -6.23 4.70
CA ASN A 103 8.24 -6.87 3.39
C ASN A 103 7.49 -8.21 3.46
N ASN A 104 6.26 -8.18 3.98
CA ASN A 104 5.41 -9.32 4.24
C ASN A 104 3.98 -8.99 3.79
N TYR A 105 3.69 -9.29 2.53
CA TYR A 105 2.38 -9.10 1.94
C TYR A 105 1.96 -10.30 1.11
N SER A 106 0.65 -10.46 0.92
CA SER A 106 0.09 -11.46 0.00
C SER A 106 -0.85 -10.79 -0.98
N ILE A 107 -0.80 -11.25 -2.23
CA ILE A 107 -1.65 -10.78 -3.32
C ILE A 107 -2.53 -11.94 -3.77
N SER A 108 -3.83 -11.68 -3.92
CA SER A 108 -4.80 -12.66 -4.42
C SER A 108 -5.81 -11.99 -5.33
N LYS A 109 -6.10 -12.62 -6.48
CA LYS A 109 -7.23 -12.24 -7.33
C LYS A 109 -8.54 -12.60 -6.63
N LEU A 110 -9.50 -11.69 -6.62
CA LEU A 110 -10.84 -11.93 -6.11
C LEU A 110 -11.69 -12.48 -7.25
N SER A 111 -12.18 -13.72 -7.10
CA SER A 111 -13.21 -14.26 -7.99
C SER A 111 -14.55 -13.60 -7.66
N GLU A 112 -15.23 -13.07 -8.67
CA GLU A 112 -16.64 -12.71 -8.54
C GLU A 112 -17.42 -13.98 -8.17
N ARG A 113 -18.14 -13.93 -7.05
CA ARG A 113 -19.11 -14.95 -6.64
C ARG A 113 -20.51 -14.49 -6.97
#